data_AF-A0A7Y4GLM5-F1
#
_entry.id   AF-A0A7Y4GLM5-F1
#
_cell.length_a   1.000
_cell.length_b   1.000
_cell.length_c   1.000
_cell.angle_alpha   90.00
_cell.angle_beta   90.00
_cell.angle_gamma   90.00
#
_symmetry.space_group_name_H-M   'P 1'
#
loop_
_entity.id
_entity.type
_entity.pdbx_description
1 polymer ?
#
loop_
_entity_poly.entity_id
_entity_poly.type
_entity_poly.pdbx_seq_one_letter_code
_entity_poly.pdbx_strand_id
1 'polypeptide(L)' 'MSTRAVSQAVLWCLTIAGMVSPAHALTQEELIAKLEAAGYSQVRDIKSTAEGIAVKATKDGKDVSLVVDSSGQVKERK' A
#
# COMPACT_ATOMS: atom_id res chain seq x y z
N MET A 1 13.25 -46.51 -12.14
CA MET A 1 14.20 -45.44 -11.76
C MET A 1 13.75 -44.14 -12.42
N SER A 2 13.52 -43.12 -11.58
CA SER A 2 13.27 -41.69 -11.85
C SER A 2 12.15 -41.23 -12.79
N THR A 3 10.92 -41.31 -12.27
CA THR A 3 9.90 -40.26 -12.43
C THR A 3 10.24 -39.09 -11.49
N ARG A 4 10.62 -37.92 -12.03
CA ARG A 4 10.64 -36.56 -11.41
C ARG A 4 11.71 -35.68 -12.05
N ALA A 5 11.39 -34.92 -13.10
CA ALA A 5 12.31 -33.86 -13.55
C ALA A 5 11.73 -32.77 -14.48
N VAL A 6 10.41 -32.69 -14.74
CA VAL A 6 9.89 -31.68 -15.70
C VAL A 6 8.75 -30.83 -15.09
N SER A 7 8.70 -30.78 -13.75
CA SER A 7 7.79 -29.91 -12.98
C SER A 7 8.55 -28.71 -12.42
N GLN A 8 9.37 -28.05 -13.22
CA GLN A 8 10.14 -26.88 -12.78
C GLN A 8 9.93 -25.62 -13.65
N ALA A 9 9.08 -25.70 -14.69
CA ALA A 9 8.81 -24.59 -15.60
C ALA A 9 7.61 -23.71 -15.18
N VAL A 10 7.07 -23.89 -13.96
CA VAL A 10 5.85 -23.19 -13.47
C VAL A 10 6.16 -21.97 -12.58
N LEU A 11 7.41 -21.65 -12.30
CA LEU A 11 7.73 -20.84 -11.12
C LEU A 11 8.68 -19.67 -11.34
N TRP A 12 8.68 -19.07 -12.53
CA TRP A 12 9.24 -17.73 -12.70
C TRP A 12 8.12 -16.71 -12.73
N CYS A 13 7.75 -16.31 -11.51
CA CYS A 13 6.99 -15.13 -11.17
C CYS A 13 7.44 -13.94 -12.02
N LEU A 14 6.66 -13.66 -13.07
CA LEU A 14 6.65 -12.39 -13.79
C LEU A 14 5.94 -11.35 -12.91
N THR A 15 6.43 -11.18 -11.68
CA THR A 15 6.05 -10.09 -10.77
C THR A 15 7.12 -9.02 -10.91
N ILE A 16 7.19 -8.41 -12.09
CA ILE A 16 8.02 -7.22 -12.26
C ILE A 16 7.31 -6.10 -11.50
N ALA A 17 7.94 -5.77 -10.38
CA ALA A 17 7.60 -4.72 -9.46
C ALA A 17 7.20 -3.43 -10.19
N GLY A 18 6.01 -2.91 -9.83
CA GLY A 18 5.60 -1.55 -10.14
C GLY A 18 6.58 -0.58 -9.48
N MET A 19 7.59 -0.15 -10.23
CA MET A 19 8.56 0.85 -9.79
C MET A 19 8.20 2.19 -10.45
N VAL A 20 7.17 2.85 -9.94
CA VAL A 20 6.97 4.30 -10.14
C VAL A 20 6.52 4.87 -8.80
N SER A 21 7.41 5.61 -8.15
CA SER A 21 7.04 6.53 -7.07
C SER A 21 7.39 7.94 -7.56
N PRO A 22 6.40 8.76 -7.94
CA PRO A 22 6.61 10.18 -8.12
C PRO A 22 6.89 10.79 -6.74
N ALA A 23 7.88 11.67 -6.68
CA ALA A 23 8.25 12.42 -5.49
C ALA A 23 7.70 13.84 -5.61
N HIS A 24 6.39 14.05 -5.47
CA HIS A 24 5.81 15.38 -5.65
C HIS A 24 4.61 15.62 -4.72
N ALA A 25 4.88 16.21 -3.55
CA ALA A 25 3.87 16.87 -2.72
C ALA A 25 2.56 16.08 -2.53
N LEU A 26 2.60 14.98 -1.77
CA LEU A 26 1.47 14.13 -1.32
C LEU A 26 0.10 14.53 -1.88
N THR A 27 -0.09 14.25 -3.17
CA THR A 27 -1.40 14.40 -3.78
C THR A 27 -2.33 13.31 -3.23
N GLN A 28 -3.65 13.54 -3.28
CA GLN A 28 -4.63 12.57 -2.78
C GLN A 28 -4.44 11.19 -3.45
N GLU A 29 -4.11 11.17 -4.73
CA GLU A 29 -3.86 9.94 -5.49
C GLU A 29 -2.57 9.24 -5.06
N GLU A 30 -1.49 9.98 -4.79
CA GLU A 30 -0.24 9.38 -4.27
C GLU A 30 -0.40 8.80 -2.87
N LEU A 31 -1.19 9.46 -2.02
CA LEU A 31 -1.55 8.95 -0.70
C LEU A 31 -2.27 7.59 -0.83
N ILE A 32 -3.25 7.51 -1.73
CA ILE A 32 -3.97 6.28 -2.02
C ILE A 32 -3.00 5.22 -2.54
N ALA A 33 -2.17 5.54 -3.53
CA ALA A 33 -1.20 4.60 -4.09
C ALA A 33 -0.17 4.11 -3.05
N LYS A 34 0.30 4.97 -2.15
CA LYS A 34 1.18 4.59 -1.03
C LYS A 34 0.48 3.66 -0.04
N LEU A 35 -0.79 3.94 0.28
CA LEU A 35 -1.60 3.10 1.15
C LEU A 35 -1.84 1.74 0.49
N GLU A 36 -2.18 1.71 -0.79
CA GLU A 36 -2.32 0.48 -1.58
C GLU A 36 -1.01 -0.33 -1.64
N ALA A 37 0.12 0.34 -1.91
CA ALA A 37 1.44 -0.30 -1.90
C ALA A 37 1.83 -0.85 -0.52
N ALA A 38 1.33 -0.26 0.56
CA ALA A 38 1.52 -0.73 1.93
C ALA A 38 0.48 -1.80 2.37
N GLY A 39 -0.40 -2.23 1.46
CA GLY A 39 -1.39 -3.29 1.71
C GLY A 39 -2.71 -2.80 2.31
N TYR A 40 -2.94 -1.49 2.35
CA TYR A 40 -4.23 -0.91 2.72
C TYR A 40 -5.13 -0.78 1.48
N SER A 41 -6.43 -0.94 1.66
CA SER A 41 -7.42 -0.91 0.59
C SER A 41 -8.63 -0.08 1.03
N GLN A 42 -9.55 0.25 0.12
CA GLN A 42 -10.76 1.02 0.45
C GLN A 42 -10.50 2.34 1.21
N VAL A 43 -9.51 3.10 0.74
CA VAL A 43 -9.13 4.41 1.30
C VAL A 43 -10.29 5.39 1.23
N ARG A 44 -10.66 5.98 2.37
CA ARG A 44 -11.81 6.91 2.55
C ARG A 44 -11.54 7.90 3.67
N ASP A 45 -12.46 8.85 3.88
CA ASP A 45 -12.41 9.82 4.99
C ASP A 45 -11.12 10.66 5.05
N ILE A 46 -10.60 11.05 3.88
CA ILE A 46 -9.38 11.87 3.77
C ILE A 46 -9.66 13.27 4.29
N LYS A 47 -9.07 13.62 5.43
CA LYS A 47 -9.28 14.89 6.13
C LYS A 47 -7.95 15.49 6.57
N SER A 48 -7.72 16.75 6.22
CA SER A 48 -6.56 17.49 6.74
C SER A 48 -6.79 17.87 8.20
N THR A 49 -5.85 17.49 9.06
CA THR A 49 -5.82 17.77 10.50
C THR A 49 -4.53 18.51 10.85
N ALA A 50 -4.46 19.09 12.05
CA ALA A 50 -3.23 19.78 12.51
C ALA A 50 -2.01 18.84 12.61
N GLU A 51 -2.23 17.53 12.73
CA GLU A 51 -1.17 16.51 12.82
C GLU A 51 -0.74 15.98 11.44
N GLY A 52 -1.55 16.21 10.39
CA GLY A 52 -1.38 15.63 9.06
C GLY A 52 -2.70 15.29 8.37
N ILE A 53 -2.67 14.42 7.35
CA ILE A 53 -3.86 13.91 6.67
C ILE A 53 -4.38 12.67 7.42
N ALA A 54 -5.54 12.78 8.07
CA ALA A 54 -6.26 11.64 8.60
C ALA A 54 -6.98 10.89 7.47
N VAL A 55 -6.90 9.56 7.48
CA VAL A 55 -7.41 8.68 6.43
C VAL A 55 -7.94 7.42 7.09
N LYS A 56 -9.04 6.85 6.57
CA LYS A 56 -9.47 5.50 6.92
C LYS A 56 -9.19 4.57 5.76
N ALA A 57 -8.68 3.39 6.06
CA ALA A 57 -8.49 2.34 5.07
C ALA A 57 -8.74 0.98 5.69
N THR A 58 -8.88 -0.05 4.87
CA THR A 58 -9.07 -1.43 5.29
C THR A 58 -7.77 -2.20 5.05
N LYS A 59 -7.21 -2.83 6.09
CA LYS A 59 -6.03 -3.70 6.03
C LYS A 59 -6.38 -5.05 6.60
N ASP A 60 -6.08 -6.12 5.88
CA ASP A 60 -6.43 -7.49 6.27
C ASP A 60 -7.94 -7.67 6.61
N GLY A 61 -8.81 -6.94 5.89
CA GLY A 61 -10.26 -6.97 6.13
C GLY A 61 -10.74 -6.21 7.38
N LYS A 62 -9.85 -5.47 8.05
CA LYS A 62 -10.19 -4.61 9.20
C LYS A 62 -10.05 -3.14 8.84
N ASP A 63 -11.04 -2.35 9.22
CA ASP A 63 -10.95 -0.90 9.10
C ASP A 63 -9.96 -0.35 10.12
N VAL A 64 -8.97 0.38 9.61
CA VAL A 64 -7.91 1.04 10.37
C VAL A 64 -7.93 2.53 10.05
N SER A 65 -7.77 3.35 11.10
CA SER A 65 -7.57 4.79 10.93
C SER A 65 -6.08 5.07 10.88
N LEU A 66 -5.66 5.94 9.98
CA LEU A 66 -4.28 6.27 9.69
C LEU A 66 -4.15 7.79 9.68
N VAL A 67 -3.01 8.31 10.11
CA VAL A 67 -2.66 9.73 10.00
C VAL A 67 -1.34 9.81 9.27
N VAL A 68 -1.31 10.56 8.19
CA VAL A 68 -0.11 10.82 7.38
C VAL A 68 0.41 12.18 7.75
N ASP A 69 1.54 12.24 8.44
CA ASP A 69 2.15 13.52 8.82
C ASP A 69 2.71 14.28 7.60
N SER A 70 3.13 15.52 7.80
CA SER A 70 3.72 16.35 6.75
C SER A 70 5.01 15.79 6.14
N SER A 71 5.66 14.83 6.82
CA SER A 71 6.81 14.10 6.28
C SER A 71 6.42 12.90 5.42
N GLY A 72 5.11 12.63 5.29
CA GLY A 72 4.56 11.50 4.55
C GLY A 72 4.73 10.16 5.24
N GLN A 73 4.94 10.18 6.56
CA GLN A 73 4.92 8.98 7.37
C GLN A 73 3.49 8.64 7.78
N VAL A 74 3.12 7.39 7.56
CA VAL A 74 1.80 6.85 7.89
C VAL A 74 1.84 6.30 9.31
N LYS A 75 0.95 6.79 10.18
CA LYS A 75 0.80 6.35 11.57
C LYS A 75 -0.60 5.76 11.77
N GLU A 76 -0.68 4.49 12.17
CA GLU A 76 -1.94 3.87 12.54
C GLU A 76 -2.47 4.46 13.86
N ARG A 77 -3.73 4.91 13.86
CA ARG A 77 -4.51 5.28 15.04
C ARG A 77 -5.42 4.10 15.37
N LYS A 78 -5.20 3.51 16.55
CA LYS A 78 -6.01 2.41 17.09
C LYS A 78 -7.34 2.93 17.64
#